data_AF-A0A9J6FQF8-F1
#
_entry.id   AF-A0A9J6FQF8-F1
#
_cell.length_a   1.000
_cell.length_b   1.000
_cell.length_c   1.000
_cell.angle_alpha   90.00
_cell.angle_beta   90.00
_cell.angle_gamma   90.00
#
_symmetry.space_group_name_H-M   'P 1'
#
loop_
_entity.id
_entity.type
_entity.pdbx_description
1 polymer ?
#
loop_
_entity_poly.entity_id
_entity_poly.type
_entity_poly.pdbx_seq_one_letter_code
_entity_poly.pdbx_strand_id
1 'polypeptide(L)'
;MPSTVQKSFQPYHITEDSGSAPDFRVRARNRTYEGLTKETEGTWQGPFFFIQAADTQFGMTESYLEKKPDPRWDKEIALTEKAVEAVNRMDPKPRFFIVCGDLVDAMPGDHRKKPQEDDWKRVFSKMSSDVSLVCVCGNHDIGNQPTPASVRGYQDSFGDDYFVFWCGGVMCLVLNSQFYEDPSLSTGSSTATTQLAGGRDGPLDGRGTRRNHRLLNEIGRSSELATQVEKRLDRRSAYFSSETEAVSAAC
;
A
#
# COMPACT_ATOMS: atom_id res chain seq x y z
N MET A 1 49.20 -16.29 -1.15
CA MET A 1 48.26 -15.42 -1.89
C MET A 1 46.87 -15.66 -1.31
N PRO A 2 46.26 -14.75 -0.55
CA PRO A 2 44.87 -14.93 -0.16
C PRO A 2 43.99 -14.64 -1.39
N SER A 3 43.21 -15.64 -1.81
CA SER A 3 42.25 -15.51 -2.91
C SER A 3 41.03 -14.74 -2.41
N THR A 4 40.88 -13.51 -2.88
CA THR A 4 39.66 -12.72 -2.67
C THR A 4 38.52 -13.34 -3.47
N VAL A 5 37.54 -13.92 -2.77
CA VAL A 5 36.25 -14.25 -3.36
C VAL A 5 35.58 -12.94 -3.76
N GLN A 6 35.54 -12.65 -5.06
CA GLN A 6 34.67 -11.60 -5.59
C GLN A 6 33.22 -12.04 -5.34
N LYS A 7 32.60 -11.51 -4.27
CA LYS A 7 31.14 -11.50 -4.16
C LYS A 7 30.62 -10.74 -5.38
N SER A 8 29.84 -11.40 -6.22
CA SER A 8 29.16 -10.77 -7.34
C SER A 8 28.30 -9.62 -6.82
N PHE A 9 28.65 -8.39 -7.17
CA PHE A 9 27.81 -7.22 -6.98
C PHE A 9 26.64 -7.32 -7.97
N GLN A 10 25.61 -8.08 -7.62
CA GLN A 10 24.29 -7.87 -8.19
C GLN A 10 23.86 -6.47 -7.70
N PRO A 11 23.58 -5.50 -8.59
CA PRO A 11 23.33 -4.11 -8.18
C PRO A 11 22.08 -3.96 -7.29
N TYR A 12 21.20 -4.96 -7.29
CA TYR A 12 19.98 -5.00 -6.51
C TYR A 12 19.92 -6.31 -5.72
N HIS A 13 19.34 -6.30 -4.53
CA HIS A 13 19.25 -7.48 -3.67
C HIS A 13 18.27 -8.51 -4.24
N ILE A 14 18.72 -9.28 -5.23
CA ILE A 14 18.24 -10.65 -5.37
C ILE A 14 18.95 -11.43 -4.27
N THR A 15 18.38 -11.43 -3.07
CA THR A 15 18.79 -12.45 -2.09
C THR A 15 18.35 -13.78 -2.70
N GLU A 16 19.32 -14.56 -3.18
CA GLU A 16 19.14 -15.99 -3.40
C GLU A 16 18.86 -16.60 -2.03
N ASP A 17 17.60 -16.58 -1.59
CA ASP A 17 17.18 -17.36 -0.44
C ASP A 17 16.22 -18.48 -0.87
N SER A 18 16.53 -19.63 -0.28
CA SER A 18 16.38 -20.99 -0.78
C SER A 18 15.14 -21.70 -0.22
N GLY A 19 14.04 -20.95 -0.07
CA GLY A 19 12.74 -21.49 0.31
C GLY A 19 11.68 -20.90 -0.60
N SER A 20 10.80 -21.73 -1.17
CA SER A 20 9.74 -21.29 -2.08
C SER A 20 8.72 -20.42 -1.34
N ALA A 21 9.03 -19.14 -1.13
CA ALA A 21 8.03 -18.14 -0.79
C ALA A 21 6.95 -18.22 -1.88
N PRO A 22 5.66 -18.16 -1.50
CA PRO A 22 4.60 -18.20 -2.49
C PRO A 22 4.78 -17.04 -3.47
N ASP A 23 4.44 -17.29 -4.73
CA ASP A 23 4.48 -16.26 -5.76
C ASP A 23 3.47 -15.15 -5.45
N PHE A 24 3.82 -13.91 -5.81
CA PHE A 24 2.94 -12.77 -5.58
C PHE A 24 1.72 -12.88 -6.48
N ARG A 25 0.52 -12.90 -5.87
CA ARG A 25 -0.72 -13.08 -6.61
C ARG A 25 -1.44 -11.75 -6.88
N VAL A 26 -1.48 -11.35 -8.15
CA VAL A 26 -2.32 -10.24 -8.63
C VAL A 26 -3.79 -10.66 -8.66
N ARG A 27 -4.62 -10.03 -7.81
CA ARG A 27 -6.04 -10.40 -7.63
C ARG A 27 -7.06 -9.39 -8.19
N ALA A 28 -6.65 -8.13 -8.41
CA ALA A 28 -7.52 -7.12 -9.02
C ALA A 28 -7.51 -7.29 -10.55
N ARG A 29 -8.59 -7.82 -11.13
CA ARG A 29 -8.73 -8.07 -12.56
C ARG A 29 -10.19 -7.91 -13.00
N ASN A 30 -10.38 -7.49 -14.25
CA ASN A 30 -11.70 -7.28 -14.86
C ASN A 30 -12.62 -6.36 -14.02
N ARG A 31 -12.04 -5.34 -13.38
CA ARG A 31 -12.67 -4.36 -12.50
C ARG A 31 -13.32 -4.96 -11.25
N THR A 32 -12.83 -6.14 -10.87
CA THR A 32 -13.24 -6.89 -9.67
C THR A 32 -12.01 -7.35 -8.88
N TYR A 33 -12.23 -7.90 -7.68
CA TYR A 33 -11.16 -8.48 -6.87
C TYR A 33 -11.44 -9.94 -6.54
N GLU A 34 -10.49 -10.80 -6.87
CA GLU A 34 -10.59 -12.23 -6.62
C GLU A 34 -10.68 -12.56 -5.13
N GLY A 35 -11.71 -13.32 -4.73
CA GLY A 35 -11.97 -13.71 -3.35
C GLY A 35 -12.73 -12.68 -2.51
N LEU A 36 -12.99 -11.49 -3.05
CA LEU A 36 -13.79 -10.43 -2.43
C LEU A 36 -14.90 -9.97 -3.37
N THR A 37 -15.72 -10.92 -3.84
CA THR A 37 -16.78 -10.66 -4.83
C THR A 37 -18.13 -10.36 -4.16
N LYS A 38 -19.07 -9.78 -4.91
CA LYS A 38 -20.42 -9.49 -4.39
C LYS A 38 -21.16 -10.76 -3.97
N GLU A 39 -20.94 -11.86 -4.68
CA GLU A 39 -21.64 -13.12 -4.46
C GLU A 39 -21.22 -13.75 -3.14
N THR A 40 -19.94 -13.66 -2.78
CA THR A 40 -19.39 -14.27 -1.55
C THR A 40 -19.39 -13.31 -0.36
N GLU A 41 -19.17 -12.02 -0.61
CA GLU A 41 -18.93 -11.01 0.43
C GLU A 41 -19.96 -9.88 0.42
N GLY A 42 -20.99 -9.93 -0.44
CA GLY A 42 -21.99 -8.85 -0.57
C GLY A 42 -23.08 -8.82 0.51
N THR A 43 -23.09 -9.80 1.42
CA THR A 43 -24.03 -9.85 2.55
C THR A 43 -23.33 -9.47 3.84
N TRP A 44 -23.95 -8.62 4.65
CA TRP A 44 -23.43 -8.26 5.97
C TRP A 44 -23.45 -9.45 6.93
N GLN A 45 -22.29 -9.82 7.47
CA GLN A 45 -22.13 -10.94 8.41
C GLN A 45 -21.73 -10.51 9.83
N GLY A 46 -21.52 -9.21 10.05
CA GLY A 46 -21.04 -8.67 11.32
C GLY A 46 -19.87 -7.70 11.14
N PRO A 47 -19.42 -7.07 12.23
CA PRO A 47 -18.31 -6.14 12.19
C PRO A 47 -17.03 -6.86 11.76
N PHE A 48 -16.21 -6.16 11.00
CA PHE A 48 -14.87 -6.60 10.62
C PHE A 48 -13.90 -5.42 10.69
N PHE A 49 -12.61 -5.72 10.58
CA PHE A 49 -11.57 -4.70 10.46
C PHE A 49 -10.62 -5.04 9.31
N PHE A 50 -9.90 -4.03 8.87
CA PHE A 50 -8.90 -4.09 7.82
C PHE A 50 -7.77 -3.11 8.17
N ILE A 51 -6.65 -3.19 7.44
CA ILE A 51 -5.52 -2.29 7.64
C ILE A 51 -5.37 -1.42 6.41
N GLN A 52 -5.23 -0.11 6.64
CA GLN A 52 -4.87 0.86 5.62
C GLN A 52 -3.42 1.32 5.84
N ALA A 53 -2.59 1.08 4.84
CA ALA A 53 -1.24 1.60 4.70
C ALA A 53 -1.16 2.50 3.46
N ALA A 54 -0.03 3.18 3.27
CA ALA A 54 0.29 3.99 2.11
C ALA A 54 1.80 4.16 2.03
N ASP A 55 2.30 4.61 0.87
CA ASP A 55 3.65 5.14 0.72
C ASP A 55 4.76 4.18 1.18
N THR A 56 4.71 2.92 0.75
CA THR A 56 5.84 2.02 1.00
C THR A 56 7.10 2.47 0.29
N GLN A 57 6.95 3.15 -0.86
CA GLN A 57 7.97 3.94 -1.56
C GLN A 57 9.39 3.36 -1.51
N PHE A 58 9.53 2.09 -1.92
CA PHE A 58 10.83 1.41 -1.94
C PHE A 58 11.85 2.27 -2.70
N GLY A 59 12.86 2.80 -2.00
CA GLY A 59 13.93 3.63 -2.57
C GLY A 59 13.92 5.09 -2.13
N MET A 60 12.80 5.58 -1.59
CA MET A 60 12.61 6.99 -1.26
C MET A 60 13.51 7.48 -0.13
N THR A 61 13.75 6.68 0.91
CA THR A 61 14.56 7.13 2.06
C THR A 61 15.97 7.49 1.60
N GLU A 62 16.62 6.61 0.85
CA GLU A 62 17.99 6.88 0.42
C GLU A 62 18.05 7.89 -0.73
N SER A 63 17.05 7.89 -1.62
CA SER A 63 17.02 8.79 -2.79
C SER A 63 16.70 10.24 -2.38
N TYR A 64 15.68 10.43 -1.55
CA TYR A 64 15.12 11.75 -1.26
C TYR A 64 15.58 12.30 0.10
N LEU A 65 15.51 11.49 1.16
CA LEU A 65 15.85 11.94 2.51
C LEU A 65 17.37 12.02 2.72
N GLU A 66 18.10 10.99 2.29
CA GLU A 66 19.56 10.90 2.47
C GLU A 66 20.36 11.40 1.27
N LYS A 67 19.71 11.52 0.10
CA LYS A 67 20.32 12.02 -1.15
C LYS A 67 21.57 11.25 -1.55
N LYS A 68 21.54 9.92 -1.41
CA LYS A 68 22.63 9.06 -1.84
C LYS A 68 22.72 9.05 -3.37
N PRO A 69 23.94 9.02 -3.95
CA PRO A 69 24.13 8.99 -5.39
C PRO A 69 23.64 7.68 -6.04
N ASP A 70 23.68 6.58 -5.29
CA ASP A 70 23.17 5.26 -5.69
C ASP A 70 22.24 4.73 -4.58
N PRO A 71 20.97 5.17 -4.56
CA PRO A 71 20.05 4.88 -3.48
C PRO A 71 19.53 3.45 -3.54
N ARG A 72 19.49 2.79 -2.39
CA ARG A 72 18.91 1.46 -2.18
C ARG A 72 17.61 1.56 -1.40
N TRP A 73 16.92 0.43 -1.22
CA TRP A 73 15.62 0.34 -0.55
C TRP A 73 15.58 -0.68 0.60
N ASP A 74 16.75 -0.97 1.20
CA ASP A 74 16.88 -1.95 2.28
C ASP A 74 16.08 -1.52 3.53
N LYS A 75 15.94 -0.21 3.74
CA LYS A 75 15.18 0.35 4.86
C LYS A 75 13.68 0.13 4.69
N GLU A 76 13.16 0.39 3.50
CA GLU A 76 11.76 0.13 3.17
C GLU A 76 11.45 -1.36 3.24
N ILE A 77 12.33 -2.25 2.72
CA ILE A 77 12.21 -3.71 2.91
C ILE A 77 12.03 -4.04 4.39
N ALA A 78 12.95 -3.58 5.24
CA ALA A 78 12.92 -3.90 6.67
C ALA A 78 11.67 -3.36 7.38
N LEU A 79 11.17 -2.19 6.99
CA LEU A 79 9.95 -1.61 7.54
C LEU A 79 8.70 -2.39 7.09
N THR A 80 8.62 -2.75 5.81
CA THR A 80 7.52 -3.52 5.26
C THR A 80 7.50 -4.95 5.79
N GLU A 81 8.65 -5.59 5.96
CA GLU A 81 8.75 -6.92 6.59
C GLU A 81 8.19 -6.90 8.02
N LYS A 82 8.50 -5.86 8.81
CA LYS A 82 7.91 -5.68 10.15
C LYS A 82 6.39 -5.53 10.11
N ALA A 83 5.86 -4.79 9.12
CA ALA A 83 4.42 -4.64 8.94
C ALA A 83 3.76 -5.98 8.60
N VAL A 84 4.32 -6.72 7.64
CA VAL A 84 3.87 -8.06 7.24
C VAL A 84 3.89 -9.02 8.42
N GLU A 85 4.97 -9.04 9.19
CA GLU A 85 5.06 -9.86 10.40
C GLU A 85 4.01 -9.48 11.45
N ALA A 86 3.76 -8.18 11.65
CA ALA A 86 2.74 -7.73 12.58
C ALA A 86 1.35 -8.24 12.18
N VAL A 87 0.99 -8.12 10.91
CA VAL A 87 -0.27 -8.66 10.34
C VAL A 87 -0.35 -10.18 10.52
N ASN A 88 0.76 -10.88 10.25
CA ASN A 88 0.85 -12.33 10.41
C ASN A 88 0.73 -12.79 11.87
N ARG A 89 0.95 -11.92 12.86
CA ARG A 89 0.73 -12.21 14.29
C ARG A 89 -0.66 -11.83 14.80
N MET A 90 -1.44 -11.03 14.07
CA MET A 90 -2.79 -10.65 14.52
C MET A 90 -3.74 -11.85 14.58
N ASP A 91 -4.56 -11.88 15.63
CA ASP A 91 -5.68 -12.81 15.79
C ASP A 91 -6.86 -12.06 16.45
N PRO A 92 -8.02 -11.92 15.80
CA PRO A 92 -8.34 -12.37 14.43
C PRO A 92 -7.48 -11.70 13.35
N LYS A 93 -7.43 -12.29 12.16
CA LYS A 93 -6.80 -11.69 10.97
C LYS A 93 -7.62 -10.51 10.44
N PRO A 94 -6.97 -9.42 9.93
CA PRO A 94 -7.69 -8.40 9.17
C PRO A 94 -8.26 -9.02 7.89
N ARG A 95 -9.44 -8.56 7.47
CA ARG A 95 -10.07 -9.10 6.24
C ARG A 95 -9.27 -8.78 4.98
N PHE A 96 -8.65 -7.61 4.96
CA PHE A 96 -7.71 -7.21 3.92
C PHE A 96 -6.71 -6.20 4.45
N PHE A 97 -5.62 -6.03 3.70
CA PHE A 97 -4.60 -5.02 3.88
C PHE A 97 -4.56 -4.20 2.60
N ILE A 98 -4.78 -2.90 2.67
CA ILE A 98 -4.75 -2.00 1.50
C ILE A 98 -3.53 -1.08 1.56
N VAL A 99 -2.80 -0.94 0.46
CA VAL A 99 -1.73 0.05 0.28
C VAL A 99 -2.20 1.13 -0.68
N CYS A 100 -2.42 2.34 -0.14
CA CYS A 100 -3.01 3.47 -0.85
C CYS A 100 -1.96 4.31 -1.59
N GLY A 101 -1.38 3.76 -2.65
CA GLY A 101 -0.49 4.52 -3.55
C GLY A 101 0.98 4.51 -3.17
N ASP A 102 1.78 4.93 -4.16
CA ASP A 102 3.24 5.08 -4.12
C ASP A 102 3.91 3.82 -3.54
N LEU A 103 3.64 2.70 -4.21
CA LEU A 103 4.12 1.38 -3.79
C LEU A 103 5.65 1.32 -3.85
N VAL A 104 6.23 1.86 -4.91
CA VAL A 104 7.68 1.97 -5.14
C VAL A 104 8.05 3.41 -5.54
N ASP A 105 9.26 3.86 -5.23
CA ASP A 105 9.71 5.25 -5.48
C ASP A 105 10.06 5.52 -6.95
N ALA A 106 10.66 4.55 -7.64
CA ALA A 106 11.10 4.76 -9.01
C ALA A 106 9.90 5.01 -9.94
N MET A 107 9.93 6.16 -10.62
CA MET A 107 8.90 6.59 -11.57
C MET A 107 8.82 5.67 -12.81
N PRO A 108 7.71 5.64 -13.56
CA PRO A 108 7.64 4.93 -14.83
C PRO A 108 8.78 5.33 -15.77
N GLY A 109 9.46 4.34 -16.36
CA GLY A 109 10.61 4.56 -17.23
C GLY A 109 11.97 4.57 -16.52
N ASP A 110 12.00 4.60 -15.19
CA ASP A 110 13.24 4.41 -14.44
C ASP A 110 13.62 2.92 -14.39
N HIS A 111 14.87 2.62 -14.73
CA HIS A 111 15.44 1.26 -14.69
C HIS A 111 15.35 0.57 -13.31
N ARG A 112 15.23 1.34 -12.23
CA ARG A 112 15.08 0.81 -10.85
C ARG A 112 13.67 0.34 -10.53
N LYS A 113 12.66 0.71 -11.33
CA LYS A 113 11.26 0.42 -11.01
C LYS A 113 10.99 -1.07 -10.91
N LYS A 114 11.40 -1.85 -11.92
CA LYS A 114 11.17 -3.31 -11.91
C LYS A 114 11.86 -4.01 -10.72
N PRO A 115 13.15 -3.76 -10.43
CA PRO A 115 13.78 -4.28 -9.20
C PRO A 115 13.05 -3.92 -7.89
N GLN A 116 12.58 -2.67 -7.75
CA GLN A 116 11.83 -2.27 -6.57
C GLN A 116 10.48 -3.00 -6.47
N GLU A 117 9.76 -3.15 -7.59
CA GLU A 117 8.50 -3.90 -7.63
C GLU A 117 8.71 -5.38 -7.28
N ASP A 118 9.80 -5.98 -7.74
CA ASP A 118 10.13 -7.38 -7.45
C ASP A 118 10.38 -7.60 -5.96
N ASP A 119 11.18 -6.73 -5.33
CA ASP A 119 11.41 -6.80 -3.89
C ASP A 119 10.16 -6.48 -3.07
N TRP A 120 9.36 -5.51 -3.51
CA TRP A 120 8.08 -5.20 -2.89
C TRP A 120 7.17 -6.43 -2.89
N LYS A 121 7.01 -7.08 -4.05
CA LYS A 121 6.20 -8.29 -4.22
C LYS A 121 6.74 -9.45 -3.38
N ARG A 122 8.07 -9.63 -3.33
CA ARG A 122 8.75 -10.63 -2.51
C ARG A 122 8.49 -10.43 -1.02
N VAL A 123 8.50 -9.20 -0.52
CA VAL A 123 8.22 -8.91 0.90
C VAL A 123 6.75 -9.18 1.20
N PHE A 124 5.84 -8.66 0.38
CA PHE A 124 4.41 -8.82 0.60
C PHE A 124 3.89 -10.25 0.35
N SER A 125 4.58 -11.07 -0.44
CA SER A 125 4.21 -12.49 -0.61
C SER A 125 4.39 -13.31 0.66
N LYS A 126 5.16 -12.81 1.65
CA LYS A 126 5.27 -13.40 2.98
C LYS A 126 4.05 -13.13 3.87
N MET A 127 3.12 -12.27 3.45
CA MET A 127 1.87 -12.02 4.19
C MET A 127 0.96 -13.24 4.13
N SER A 128 0.27 -13.53 5.23
CA SER A 128 -0.65 -14.66 5.33
C SER A 128 -1.66 -14.64 4.18
N SER A 129 -1.87 -15.80 3.55
CA SER A 129 -2.86 -15.97 2.48
C SER A 129 -4.30 -15.72 2.92
N ASP A 130 -4.56 -15.70 4.23
CA ASP A 130 -5.86 -15.36 4.82
C ASP A 130 -6.17 -13.86 4.74
N VAL A 131 -5.17 -13.02 4.48
CA VAL A 131 -5.31 -11.56 4.35
C VAL A 131 -5.20 -11.18 2.87
N SER A 132 -6.28 -10.62 2.31
CA SER A 132 -6.26 -10.12 0.94
C SER A 132 -5.43 -8.83 0.85
N LEU A 133 -4.46 -8.76 -0.07
CA LEU A 133 -3.66 -7.56 -0.32
C LEU A 133 -4.26 -6.72 -1.46
N VAL A 134 -4.68 -5.50 -1.16
CA VAL A 134 -5.28 -4.57 -2.12
C VAL A 134 -4.26 -3.48 -2.46
N CYS A 135 -3.95 -3.31 -3.74
CA CYS A 135 -2.99 -2.32 -4.22
C CYS A 135 -3.73 -1.16 -4.90
N VAL A 136 -3.38 0.07 -4.55
CA VAL A 136 -3.86 1.30 -5.20
C VAL A 136 -2.65 2.01 -5.78
N CYS A 137 -2.77 2.57 -6.99
CA CYS A 137 -1.69 3.32 -7.62
C CYS A 137 -1.57 4.75 -7.07
N GLY A 138 -0.35 5.25 -6.99
CA GLY A 138 0.01 6.66 -6.78
C GLY A 138 0.84 7.23 -7.93
N ASN A 139 1.36 8.45 -7.81
CA ASN A 139 2.11 9.12 -8.89
C ASN A 139 3.44 8.44 -9.15
N HIS A 140 4.07 7.85 -8.15
CA HIS A 140 5.31 7.11 -8.37
C HIS A 140 5.04 5.82 -9.15
N ASP A 141 3.83 5.27 -9.07
CA ASP A 141 3.44 4.04 -9.75
C ASP A 141 3.11 4.25 -11.23
N ILE A 142 2.33 5.29 -11.54
CA ILE A 142 1.80 5.54 -12.90
C ILE A 142 2.19 6.89 -13.51
N GLY A 143 2.95 7.72 -12.79
CA GLY A 143 3.37 9.05 -13.20
C GLY A 143 2.46 10.18 -12.68
N ASN A 144 3.02 11.39 -12.57
CA ASN A 144 2.24 12.60 -12.27
C ASN A 144 1.24 12.95 -13.38
N GLN A 145 1.57 12.57 -14.61
CA GLN A 145 0.70 12.65 -15.79
C GLN A 145 0.57 11.24 -16.36
N PRO A 146 -0.44 10.46 -15.94
CA PRO A 146 -0.57 9.08 -16.36
C PRO A 146 -0.69 8.97 -17.88
N THR A 147 0.12 8.10 -18.47
CA THR A 147 0.05 7.72 -19.88
C THR A 147 -0.62 6.34 -20.00
N PRO A 148 -1.19 5.97 -21.15
CA PRO A 148 -1.67 4.60 -21.36
C PRO A 148 -0.59 3.54 -21.12
N ALA A 149 0.68 3.85 -21.38
CA ALA A 149 1.80 2.93 -21.17
C ALA A 149 2.14 2.75 -19.68
N SER A 150 2.18 3.84 -18.90
CA SER A 150 2.47 3.76 -17.46
C SER A 150 1.34 3.08 -16.69
N VAL A 151 0.08 3.33 -17.07
CA VAL A 151 -1.09 2.65 -16.48
C VAL A 151 -1.06 1.15 -16.79
N ARG A 152 -0.76 0.76 -18.03
CA ARG A 152 -0.58 -0.67 -18.37
C ARG A 152 0.55 -1.31 -17.58
N GLY A 153 1.68 -0.63 -17.42
CA GLY A 153 2.79 -1.12 -16.60
C GLY A 153 2.36 -1.42 -15.15
N TYR A 154 1.59 -0.52 -14.54
CA TYR A 154 0.99 -0.80 -13.23
C TYR A 154 0.01 -1.98 -13.26
N GLN A 155 -0.88 -2.05 -14.25
CA GLN A 155 -1.87 -3.13 -14.38
C GLN A 155 -1.21 -4.51 -14.52
N ASP A 156 -0.14 -4.60 -15.31
CA ASP A 156 0.63 -5.82 -15.49
C ASP A 156 1.33 -6.25 -14.18
N SER A 157 1.78 -5.29 -13.36
CA SER A 157 2.51 -5.56 -12.13
C SER A 157 1.63 -5.81 -10.90
N PHE A 158 0.56 -5.02 -10.72
CA PHE A 158 -0.22 -4.95 -9.49
C PHE A 158 -1.73 -5.21 -9.69
N GLY A 159 -2.19 -5.27 -10.93
CA GLY A 159 -3.60 -5.45 -11.28
C GLY A 159 -4.32 -4.13 -11.56
N ASP A 160 -5.62 -4.22 -11.78
CA ASP A 160 -6.43 -3.09 -12.23
C ASP A 160 -6.22 -1.82 -11.38
N ASP A 161 -6.09 -0.68 -12.06
CA ASP A 161 -5.88 0.64 -11.45
C ASP A 161 -7.16 1.28 -10.88
N TYR A 162 -8.32 0.74 -11.26
CA TYR A 162 -9.61 1.03 -10.65
C TYR A 162 -10.47 -0.24 -10.68
N PHE A 163 -11.18 -0.52 -9.60
CA PHE A 163 -12.02 -1.72 -9.48
C PHE A 163 -12.95 -1.60 -8.27
N VAL A 164 -13.91 -2.52 -8.18
CA VAL A 164 -14.79 -2.66 -7.02
C VAL A 164 -14.53 -4.02 -6.36
N PHE A 165 -14.60 -4.06 -5.05
CA PHE A 165 -14.63 -5.30 -4.29
C PHE A 165 -15.64 -5.23 -3.14
N TRP A 166 -16.01 -6.38 -2.61
CA TRP A 166 -16.96 -6.50 -1.51
C TRP A 166 -16.28 -7.20 -0.33
N CYS A 167 -16.54 -6.73 0.88
CA CYS A 167 -16.06 -7.37 2.10
C CYS A 167 -17.13 -7.27 3.18
N GLY A 168 -17.62 -8.41 3.66
CA GLY A 168 -18.58 -8.46 4.78
C GLY A 168 -19.82 -7.57 4.62
N GLY A 169 -20.38 -7.46 3.42
CA GLY A 169 -21.56 -6.65 3.10
C GLY A 169 -21.26 -5.21 2.68
N VAL A 170 -20.00 -4.79 2.69
CA VAL A 170 -19.57 -3.44 2.32
C VAL A 170 -18.98 -3.46 0.92
N MET A 171 -19.43 -2.54 0.07
CA MET A 171 -18.83 -2.29 -1.24
C MET A 171 -17.70 -1.27 -1.11
N CYS A 172 -16.50 -1.65 -1.56
CA CYS A 172 -15.32 -0.81 -1.58
C CYS A 172 -14.98 -0.45 -3.03
N LEU A 173 -14.76 0.84 -3.28
CA LEU A 173 -14.38 1.38 -4.59
C LEU A 173 -12.92 1.83 -4.55
N VAL A 174 -12.10 1.27 -5.44
CA VAL A 174 -10.71 1.68 -5.64
C VAL A 174 -10.63 2.53 -6.89
N LEU A 175 -10.07 3.73 -6.75
CA LEU A 175 -9.96 4.72 -7.82
C LEU A 175 -8.49 5.08 -8.06
N ASN A 176 -8.13 5.20 -9.34
CA ASN A 176 -6.92 5.86 -9.78
C ASN A 176 -7.11 7.38 -9.67
N SER A 177 -6.55 7.99 -8.64
CA SER A 177 -6.71 9.43 -8.40
C SER A 177 -5.90 10.31 -9.38
N GLN A 178 -4.88 9.77 -10.05
CA GLN A 178 -3.98 10.59 -10.85
C GLN A 178 -4.59 11.13 -12.14
N PHE A 179 -5.66 10.52 -12.63
CA PHE A 179 -6.46 11.12 -13.69
C PHE A 179 -7.23 12.38 -13.24
N TYR A 180 -7.46 12.57 -11.94
CA TYR A 180 -8.08 13.78 -11.41
C TYR A 180 -7.08 14.90 -11.16
N GLU A 181 -5.81 14.56 -10.95
CA GLU A 181 -4.71 15.53 -10.80
C GLU A 181 -4.28 16.08 -12.16
N ASP A 182 -3.93 15.21 -13.11
CA ASP A 182 -3.57 15.64 -14.47
C ASP A 182 -3.82 14.53 -15.52
N PRO A 183 -4.97 14.59 -16.24
CA PRO A 183 -5.29 13.62 -17.28
C PRO A 183 -4.71 13.96 -18.66
N SER A 184 -3.87 14.99 -18.81
CA SER A 184 -3.50 15.56 -20.12
C SER A 184 -2.87 14.57 -21.11
N LEU A 185 -2.20 13.52 -20.62
CA LEU A 185 -1.56 12.48 -21.45
C LEU A 185 -2.34 11.16 -21.52
N SER A 186 -3.57 11.12 -21.02
CA SER A 186 -4.41 9.92 -20.92
C SER A 186 -5.12 9.52 -22.23
N THR A 187 -4.73 10.10 -23.37
CA THR A 187 -5.40 9.96 -24.67
C THR A 187 -5.31 8.52 -25.21
N GLY A 188 -6.24 7.67 -24.77
CA GLY A 188 -6.34 6.26 -25.18
C GLY A 188 -7.22 5.37 -24.30
N SER A 189 -7.65 5.81 -23.11
CA SER A 189 -8.60 5.06 -22.27
C SER A 189 -9.99 5.70 -22.32
N SER A 190 -10.59 5.68 -23.51
CA SER A 190 -11.95 6.17 -23.75
C SER A 190 -12.99 5.21 -23.16
N THR A 191 -13.10 5.13 -21.84
CA THR A 191 -14.32 4.62 -21.17
C THR A 191 -14.51 5.15 -19.75
N ALA A 192 -13.46 5.53 -19.00
CA ALA A 192 -13.63 5.92 -17.59
C ALA A 192 -13.63 7.45 -17.33
N THR A 193 -12.81 8.22 -18.06
CA THR A 193 -12.61 9.65 -17.75
C THR A 193 -13.85 10.51 -18.04
N THR A 194 -14.67 10.14 -19.03
CA THR A 194 -15.84 10.94 -19.45
C THR A 194 -17.04 10.81 -18.50
N GLN A 195 -17.13 9.78 -17.65
CA GLN A 195 -18.31 9.57 -16.79
C GLN A 195 -18.23 10.22 -15.41
N LEU A 196 -17.05 10.68 -14.95
CA LEU A 196 -16.90 11.30 -13.62
C LEU A 196 -16.28 12.71 -13.65
N ALA A 197 -15.74 13.18 -14.79
CA ALA A 197 -15.17 14.52 -14.95
C ALA A 197 -16.20 15.62 -15.26
N GLY A 198 -17.50 15.32 -15.22
CA GLY A 198 -18.57 16.29 -15.38
C GLY A 198 -18.73 17.19 -14.15
N GLY A 199 -17.73 18.04 -13.87
CA GLY A 199 -17.78 18.89 -12.71
C GLY A 199 -16.58 19.83 -12.54
N ARG A 200 -16.72 21.01 -13.15
CA ARG A 200 -16.12 22.31 -12.77
C ARG A 200 -14.83 22.70 -13.49
N ASP A 201 -15.02 23.40 -14.60
CA ASP A 201 -14.17 24.51 -14.99
C ASP A 201 -14.18 25.59 -13.89
N GLY A 202 -13.00 25.92 -13.37
CA GLY A 202 -12.76 27.07 -12.49
C GLY A 202 -11.34 27.60 -12.72
N PRO A 203 -11.09 28.92 -12.60
CA PRO A 203 -9.85 29.52 -13.10
C PRO A 203 -8.66 29.20 -12.20
N LEU A 204 -7.49 29.02 -12.84
CA LEU A 204 -6.20 28.83 -12.19
C LEU A 204 -5.72 30.14 -11.54
N ASP A 205 -5.38 30.11 -10.25
CA ASP A 205 -4.61 31.17 -9.62
C ASP A 205 -3.12 30.82 -9.53
N GLY A 206 -2.29 31.79 -9.92
CA GLY A 206 -0.84 31.65 -10.00
C GLY A 206 -0.21 31.57 -8.62
N ARG A 207 0.07 30.35 -8.15
CA ARG A 207 1.15 29.96 -7.23
C ARG A 207 1.14 28.43 -7.11
N GLY A 208 1.86 27.78 -8.02
CA GLY A 208 1.88 26.32 -8.18
C GLY A 208 2.61 25.60 -7.05
N THR A 209 1.88 25.24 -6.01
CA THR A 209 2.12 24.02 -5.21
C THR A 209 0.80 23.65 -4.56
N ARG A 210 0.09 22.64 -5.08
CA ARG A 210 -1.12 22.12 -4.44
C ARG A 210 -0.92 20.64 -4.13
N ARG A 211 -0.74 20.36 -2.84
CA ARG A 211 -0.85 19.02 -2.24
C ARG A 211 -2.33 18.65 -2.16
N ASN A 212 -2.78 17.62 -2.86
CA ASN A 212 -4.14 17.07 -2.67
C ASN A 212 -4.17 15.54 -2.74
N HIS A 213 -3.43 14.89 -1.85
CA HIS A 213 -3.65 13.49 -1.48
C HIS A 213 -4.94 13.32 -0.62
N ARG A 214 -6.07 13.97 -0.99
CA ARG A 214 -7.20 14.23 -0.08
C ARG A 214 -8.53 13.52 -0.41
N LEU A 215 -8.65 12.80 -1.52
CA LEU A 215 -9.94 12.20 -1.88
C LEU A 215 -10.26 10.87 -1.17
N LEU A 216 -9.34 10.29 -0.38
CA LEU A 216 -9.61 9.11 0.48
C LEU A 216 -9.75 9.45 1.98
N ASN A 217 -9.58 10.72 2.38
CA ASN A 217 -9.57 11.10 3.81
C ASN A 217 -10.95 11.31 4.45
N GLU A 218 -12.06 11.19 3.72
CA GLU A 218 -13.40 11.31 4.32
C GLU A 218 -13.89 10.03 5.01
N ILE A 219 -13.31 8.86 4.72
CA ILE A 219 -13.52 7.66 5.56
C ILE A 219 -12.77 7.80 6.90
N GLY A 220 -11.69 8.59 6.94
CA GLY A 220 -10.92 8.88 8.15
C GLY A 220 -11.56 9.87 9.13
N ARG A 221 -12.58 10.64 8.74
CA ARG A 221 -13.28 11.58 9.66
C ARG A 221 -14.28 10.91 10.60
N SER A 222 -14.54 9.61 10.44
CA SER A 222 -15.22 8.81 11.47
C SER A 222 -14.27 8.32 12.58
N SER A 223 -12.96 8.57 12.46
CA SER A 223 -11.94 8.13 13.43
C SER A 223 -11.73 9.03 14.65
N GLU A 224 -12.54 10.08 14.87
CA GLU A 224 -12.57 10.76 16.17
C GLU A 224 -12.99 9.83 17.33
N LEU A 225 -13.51 8.63 17.02
CA LEU A 225 -13.71 7.53 17.95
C LEU A 225 -12.45 6.66 18.18
N ALA A 226 -11.53 6.57 17.21
CA ALA A 226 -10.32 5.73 17.33
C ALA A 226 -9.26 6.36 18.26
N THR A 227 -9.10 7.68 18.24
CA THR A 227 -8.22 8.42 19.17
C THR A 227 -8.70 8.34 20.63
N GLN A 228 -9.98 8.03 20.88
CA GLN A 228 -10.48 7.74 22.22
C GLN A 228 -10.18 6.32 22.70
N VAL A 229 -9.99 5.35 21.79
CA VAL A 229 -9.64 3.96 22.14
C VAL A 229 -8.17 3.87 22.56
N GLU A 230 -7.28 4.56 21.86
CA GLU A 230 -5.84 4.59 22.18
C GLU A 230 -5.58 5.21 23.56
N LYS A 231 -6.26 6.33 23.88
CA LYS A 231 -6.19 6.97 25.22
C LYS A 231 -6.85 6.17 26.34
N ARG A 232 -7.71 5.19 26.03
CA ARG A 232 -8.34 4.28 27.02
C ARG A 232 -7.52 3.02 27.27
N LEU A 233 -6.80 2.53 26.27
CA LEU A 233 -5.89 1.39 26.43
C LEU A 233 -4.64 1.76 27.25
N ASP A 234 -4.11 2.97 27.05
CA ASP A 234 -2.95 3.46 27.82
C ASP A 234 -3.28 3.65 29.32
N ARG A 235 -4.51 4.10 29.65
CA ARG A 235 -4.97 4.20 31.05
C ARG A 235 -5.26 2.85 31.71
N ARG A 236 -5.61 1.81 30.95
CA ARG A 236 -5.79 0.45 31.50
C ARG A 236 -4.46 -0.26 31.76
N SER A 237 -3.44 0.01 30.93
CA SER A 237 -2.08 -0.50 31.18
C SER A 237 -1.46 0.13 32.44
N ALA A 238 -1.72 1.41 32.70
CA ALA A 238 -1.26 2.08 33.92
C ALA A 238 -1.98 1.60 35.20
N TYR A 239 -3.20 1.08 35.10
CA TYR A 239 -3.95 0.54 36.25
C TYR A 239 -3.59 -0.93 36.57
N PHE A 240 -3.16 -1.71 35.58
CA PHE A 240 -2.75 -3.11 35.80
C PHE A 240 -1.32 -3.25 36.36
N SER A 241 -0.50 -2.19 36.25
CA SER A 241 0.86 -2.16 36.81
C SER A 241 0.89 -1.82 38.31
N SER A 242 -0.20 -1.33 38.92
CA SER A 242 -0.23 -0.94 40.34
C SER A 242 -0.89 -1.95 41.28
N GLU A 243 -1.52 -3.01 40.77
CA GLU A 243 -2.18 -4.03 41.61
C GLU A 243 -1.45 -5.38 41.66
N THR A 244 -0.28 -5.50 41.03
CA THR A 244 0.57 -6.72 41.13
C THR A 244 1.77 -6.60 42.07
N GLU A 245 1.97 -5.45 42.74
CA GLU A 245 2.99 -5.26 43.80
C GLU A 245 2.42 -5.23 45.23
N ALA A 246 1.12 -5.40 45.45
CA ALA A 246 0.51 -5.27 46.79
C ALA A 246 0.06 -6.59 47.45
N VAL A 247 0.41 -7.78 46.92
CA VAL A 247 0.07 -9.08 47.54
C VAL A 247 1.30 -9.94 47.87
N SER A 248 2.47 -9.30 48.12
CA SER A 248 3.67 -10.00 48.62
C SER A 248 4.33 -9.35 49.85
N ALA A 249 3.60 -8.54 50.62
CA ALA A 249 4.12 -8.00 51.89
C ALA A 249 2.99 -7.79 52.92
N ALA A 250 2.64 -8.87 53.62
CA ALA A 250 1.99 -8.90 54.93
C ALA A 250 2.12 -10.35 55.45
N CYS A 251 3.26 -10.78 56.00
CA CYS A 251 3.63 -10.59 57.41
C CYS A 251 3.62 -9.16 57.95
#